data_AF-A0A2Z6P423-F1
#
_entry.id   AF-A0A2Z6P423-F1
#
_cell.length_a   1.000
_cell.length_b   1.000
_cell.length_c   1.000
_cell.angle_alpha   90.00
_cell.angle_beta   90.00
_cell.angle_gamma   90.00
#
_symmetry.space_group_name_H-M   'P 1'
#
loop_
_entity.id
_entity.type
_entity.pdbx_description
1 polymer ?
#
loop_
_entity_poly.entity_id
_entity_poly.type
_entity_poly.pdbx_seq_one_letter_code
_entity_poly.pdbx_strand_id
1 'polypeptide(L)'
;MNLQDFFLAVTITLGFIKICKYLFNFLNWIWIVFLRPTKQLKKYGSWAIITGSTDGIGKAMAFEFASKGLNILLVGRNPLKLETTSKEIIDKHGGNVKVKCVVIDMQDISGKEIMKRVEEAIDGLDVGILVNGAGVAYPYARYFHEVDLDLMDSIIKVNVEGTTWVTKAVIPSMIKKKKGAIINIGSGSTVVLPSYPLVTLYAASKA
;
A
#
# COMPACT_ATOMS: atom_id res chain seq x y z
N MET A 1 33.98 -27.23 39.02
CA MET A 1 33.72 -27.30 37.57
C MET A 1 35.01 -26.91 36.87
N ASN A 2 35.58 -27.77 36.02
CA ASN A 2 36.82 -27.40 35.33
C ASN A 2 36.49 -26.30 34.29
N LEU A 3 37.50 -25.58 33.82
CA LEU A 3 37.31 -24.48 32.87
C LEU A 3 36.66 -24.95 31.55
N GLN A 4 36.94 -26.19 31.13
CA GLN A 4 36.38 -26.80 29.93
C GLN A 4 34.87 -27.08 30.04
N ASP A 5 34.42 -27.58 31.19
CA ASP A 5 33.01 -27.83 31.51
C ASP A 5 32.21 -26.52 31.52
N PHE A 6 32.81 -25.43 32.04
CA PHE A 6 32.20 -24.10 31.99
C PHE A 6 31.99 -23.63 30.55
N PHE A 7 33.02 -23.70 29.70
CA PHE A 7 32.90 -23.30 28.29
C PHE A 7 31.92 -24.17 27.50
N LEU A 8 31.88 -25.48 27.78
CA LEU A 8 30.90 -26.38 27.19
C LEU A 8 29.47 -26.00 27.59
N ALA A 9 29.22 -25.73 28.87
CA ALA A 9 27.91 -25.30 29.35
C ALA A 9 27.47 -23.97 28.71
N VAL A 10 28.39 -23.01 28.59
CA VAL A 10 28.10 -21.72 27.93
C VAL A 10 27.75 -21.90 26.46
N THR A 11 28.52 -22.69 25.71
CA THR A 11 28.27 -22.92 24.27
C THR A 11 26.95 -23.67 24.03
N ILE A 12 26.63 -24.69 24.83
CA ILE A 12 25.34 -25.39 24.77
C ILE A 12 24.20 -24.42 25.07
N THR A 13 24.34 -23.60 26.11
CA THR A 13 23.29 -22.64 26.50
C THR A 13 23.04 -21.60 25.39
N LEU A 14 24.11 -21.05 24.80
CA LEU A 14 23.99 -20.12 23.67
C LEU A 14 23.37 -20.80 22.43
N GLY A 15 23.76 -22.04 22.14
CA GLY A 15 23.18 -22.84 21.06
C GLY A 15 21.68 -23.10 21.27
N PHE A 16 21.28 -23.48 22.48
CA PHE A 16 19.88 -23.69 22.85
C PHE A 16 19.06 -22.40 22.70
N ILE A 17 19.56 -21.26 23.19
CA ILE A 17 18.89 -19.96 23.02
C ILE A 17 18.69 -19.63 21.53
N LYS A 18 19.68 -19.89 20.68
CA LYS A 18 19.56 -19.68 19.22
C LYS A 18 18.51 -20.58 18.60
N ILE A 19 18.51 -21.88 18.92
CA ILE A 19 17.51 -22.83 18.41
C ILE A 19 16.11 -22.41 18.84
N CYS A 20 15.91 -22.08 20.11
CA CYS A 20 14.63 -21.60 20.62
C CYS A 20 14.17 -20.32 19.91
N LYS A 21 15.08 -19.39 19.61
CA LYS A 21 14.78 -18.18 18.83
C LYS A 21 14.32 -18.51 17.40
N TYR A 22 15.02 -19.42 16.71
CA TYR A 22 14.64 -19.83 15.36
C TYR A 22 13.32 -20.59 15.35
N LEU A 23 13.10 -21.48 16.32
CA LEU A 23 11.84 -22.20 16.47
C LEU A 23 10.68 -21.24 16.73
N PHE A 24 10.85 -20.29 17.66
CA PHE A 24 9.85 -19.27 17.93
C PHE A 24 9.54 -18.43 16.68
N ASN A 25 10.57 -17.98 15.95
CA ASN A 25 10.38 -17.24 14.70
C ASN A 25 9.63 -18.06 13.64
N PHE A 26 9.95 -19.35 13.52
CA PHE A 26 9.28 -20.26 12.59
C PHE A 26 7.81 -20.49 12.97
N LEU A 27 7.53 -20.76 14.25
CA LEU A 27 6.16 -20.90 14.76
C LEU A 27 5.36 -19.61 14.60
N ASN A 28 5.98 -18.46 14.88
CA ASN A 28 5.36 -17.15 14.66
C ASN A 28 5.09 -16.91 13.17
N TRP A 29 6.01 -17.30 12.28
CA TRP A 29 5.79 -17.25 10.84
C TRP A 29 4.61 -18.14 10.41
N ILE A 30 4.54 -19.39 10.88
CA ILE A 30 3.38 -20.27 10.63
C ILE A 30 2.10 -19.61 11.09
N TRP A 31 2.10 -19.04 12.30
CA TRP A 31 0.92 -18.37 12.84
C TRP A 31 0.49 -17.18 11.98
N ILE A 32 1.43 -16.31 11.58
CA ILE A 32 1.16 -15.13 10.75
C ILE A 32 0.63 -15.52 9.37
N VAL A 33 1.19 -16.54 8.74
CA VAL A 33 0.88 -16.93 7.36
C VAL A 33 -0.40 -17.76 7.26
N PHE A 34 -0.63 -18.68 8.20
CA PHE A 34 -1.70 -19.68 8.05
C PHE A 34 -2.85 -19.53 9.06
N LEU A 35 -2.57 -19.12 10.31
CA LEU A 35 -3.55 -19.23 11.40
C LEU A 35 -4.14 -17.89 11.84
N ARG A 36 -3.48 -16.77 11.53
CA ARG A 36 -3.86 -15.45 12.01
C ARG A 36 -5.21 -15.01 11.41
N PRO A 37 -6.22 -14.69 12.22
CA PRO A 37 -7.50 -14.22 11.71
C PRO A 37 -7.37 -12.83 11.07
N THR A 38 -8.22 -12.57 10.08
CA THR A 38 -8.28 -11.26 9.42
C THR A 38 -8.71 -10.17 10.39
N LYS A 39 -8.08 -8.99 10.32
CA LYS A 39 -8.50 -7.84 11.12
C LYS A 39 -9.88 -7.35 10.68
N GLN A 40 -10.73 -6.97 11.65
CA GLN A 40 -11.97 -6.25 11.36
C GLN A 40 -11.65 -4.85 10.87
N LEU A 41 -11.75 -4.62 9.56
CA LEU A 41 -11.31 -3.37 8.91
C LEU A 41 -12.22 -2.18 9.24
N LYS A 42 -13.52 -2.41 9.42
CA LYS A 42 -14.51 -1.36 9.77
C LYS A 42 -14.19 -0.60 11.06
N LYS A 43 -13.34 -1.15 11.95
CA LYS A 43 -12.94 -0.45 13.18
C LYS A 43 -12.16 0.84 12.93
N TYR A 44 -11.56 0.98 11.74
CA TYR A 44 -10.83 2.19 11.33
C TYR A 44 -11.76 3.25 10.72
N GLY A 45 -12.87 2.84 10.12
CA GLY A 45 -13.88 3.70 9.49
C GLY A 45 -14.71 2.91 8.47
N SER A 46 -15.78 3.54 7.98
CA SER A 46 -16.69 2.94 7.00
C SER A 46 -16.23 3.05 5.55
N TRP A 47 -15.29 3.95 5.22
CA TRP A 47 -14.77 4.15 3.87
C TRP A 47 -13.30 3.76 3.73
N ALA A 48 -12.97 3.17 2.58
CA ALA A 48 -11.60 2.99 2.10
C ALA A 48 -11.38 3.80 0.82
N ILE A 49 -10.33 4.61 0.79
CA ILE A 49 -9.85 5.31 -0.41
C ILE A 49 -8.68 4.53 -1.02
N ILE A 50 -8.73 4.31 -2.33
CA ILE A 50 -7.74 3.49 -3.04
C ILE A 50 -7.30 4.23 -4.29
N THR A 51 -6.04 4.63 -4.34
CA THR A 51 -5.42 5.18 -5.56
C THR A 51 -4.91 4.03 -6.44
N GLY A 52 -4.96 4.20 -7.77
CA GLY A 52 -4.61 3.11 -8.70
C GLY A 52 -5.62 1.96 -8.66
N SER A 53 -6.89 2.28 -8.43
CA SER A 53 -7.94 1.30 -8.11
C SER A 53 -8.61 0.62 -9.32
N THR A 54 -8.19 0.95 -10.53
CA THR A 54 -8.82 0.48 -11.77
C THR A 54 -8.20 -0.77 -12.37
N ASP A 55 -7.07 -1.24 -11.83
CA ASP A 55 -6.37 -2.42 -12.30
C ASP A 55 -5.55 -3.10 -11.20
N GLY A 56 -5.06 -4.31 -11.48
CA GLY A 56 -4.09 -5.04 -10.66
C GLY A 56 -4.42 -5.10 -9.16
N ILE A 57 -3.40 -4.82 -8.34
CA ILE A 57 -3.48 -4.92 -6.87
C ILE A 57 -4.50 -3.94 -6.29
N GLY A 58 -4.56 -2.70 -6.80
CA GLY A 58 -5.50 -1.68 -6.35
C GLY A 58 -6.95 -2.11 -6.57
N LYS A 59 -7.27 -2.63 -7.75
CA LYS A 59 -8.60 -3.19 -8.05
C LYS A 59 -8.92 -4.37 -7.13
N ALA A 60 -8.01 -5.32 -6.98
CA ALA A 60 -8.22 -6.48 -6.10
C ALA A 60 -8.50 -6.07 -4.64
N MET A 61 -7.76 -5.08 -4.11
CA MET A 61 -8.02 -4.55 -2.76
C MET A 61 -9.38 -3.85 -2.65
N ALA A 62 -9.84 -3.16 -3.70
CA ALA A 62 -11.16 -2.54 -3.71
C ALA A 62 -12.27 -3.59 -3.55
N PHE A 63 -12.19 -4.71 -4.28
CA PHE A 63 -13.11 -5.83 -4.12
C PHE A 63 -13.01 -6.49 -2.75
N GLU A 64 -11.79 -6.72 -2.25
CA GLU A 64 -11.62 -7.36 -0.95
C GLU A 64 -12.20 -6.48 0.17
N PHE A 65 -11.95 -5.17 0.16
CA PHE A 65 -12.50 -4.26 1.16
C PHE A 65 -14.03 -4.13 1.05
N ALA A 66 -14.58 -4.12 -0.16
CA ALA A 66 -16.02 -4.18 -0.39
C ALA A 66 -16.64 -5.47 0.17
N SER A 67 -15.96 -6.62 0.02
CA SER A 67 -16.40 -7.90 0.60
C SER A 67 -16.42 -7.89 2.14
N LYS A 68 -15.58 -7.07 2.77
CA LYS A 68 -15.61 -6.81 4.23
C LYS A 68 -16.60 -5.70 4.62
N GLY A 69 -17.37 -5.21 3.65
CA GLY A 69 -18.47 -4.25 3.82
C GLY A 69 -18.02 -2.80 3.95
N LEU A 70 -16.79 -2.43 3.55
CA LEU A 70 -16.40 -1.02 3.45
C LEU A 70 -16.98 -0.39 2.19
N ASN A 71 -17.35 0.87 2.29
CA ASN A 71 -17.61 1.71 1.14
C ASN A 71 -16.29 2.09 0.47
N ILE A 72 -16.27 2.20 -0.85
CA ILE A 72 -15.04 2.37 -1.62
C ILE A 72 -15.03 3.72 -2.33
N LEU A 73 -13.97 4.51 -2.12
CA LEU A 73 -13.64 5.67 -2.93
C LEU A 73 -12.51 5.28 -3.90
N LEU A 74 -12.89 5.05 -5.15
CA LEU A 74 -11.99 4.68 -6.23
C LEU A 74 -11.33 5.94 -6.80
N VAL A 75 -10.01 6.01 -6.74
CA VAL A 75 -9.22 7.09 -7.35
C VAL A 75 -8.36 6.52 -8.49
N GLY A 76 -8.45 7.15 -9.65
CA GLY A 76 -7.68 6.76 -10.84
C GLY A 76 -7.81 7.79 -11.97
N ARG A 77 -7.02 7.62 -13.03
CA ARG A 77 -6.97 8.58 -14.15
C ARG A 77 -7.96 8.29 -15.29
N ASN A 78 -8.38 7.04 -15.45
CA ASN A 78 -9.28 6.65 -16.54
C ASN A 78 -10.74 6.55 -16.05
N PRO A 79 -11.64 7.46 -16.49
CA PRO A 79 -13.02 7.48 -16.03
C PRO A 79 -13.81 6.23 -16.41
N LEU A 80 -13.61 5.69 -17.61
CA LEU A 80 -14.32 4.49 -18.08
C LEU A 80 -13.94 3.26 -17.27
N LYS A 81 -12.65 3.08 -16.95
CA LYS A 81 -12.20 1.98 -16.09
C LYS A 81 -12.70 2.14 -14.65
N LEU A 82 -12.77 3.36 -14.12
CA LEU A 82 -13.35 3.64 -12.80
C LEU A 82 -14.82 3.24 -12.77
N GLU A 83 -15.60 3.69 -13.75
CA GLU A 83 -17.03 3.36 -13.85
C GLU A 83 -17.26 1.85 -13.96
N THR A 84 -16.49 1.18 -14.81
CA THR A 84 -16.52 -0.29 -14.96
C THR A 84 -16.23 -0.98 -13.63
N THR A 85 -15.16 -0.57 -12.93
CA THR A 85 -14.78 -1.17 -11.64
C THR A 85 -15.83 -0.90 -10.57
N SER A 86 -16.42 0.29 -10.56
CA SER A 86 -17.51 0.65 -9.66
C SER A 86 -18.73 -0.23 -9.86
N LYS A 87 -19.16 -0.43 -11.12
CA LYS A 87 -20.28 -1.31 -11.47
C LYS A 87 -20.02 -2.75 -11.02
N GLU A 88 -18.86 -3.31 -11.37
CA GLU A 88 -18.51 -4.67 -10.97
C GLU A 88 -18.52 -4.87 -9.43
N ILE A 89 -18.05 -3.88 -8.66
CA ILE A 89 -18.10 -3.94 -7.19
C ILE A 89 -19.55 -3.90 -6.69
N ILE A 90 -20.37 -2.98 -7.21
CA ILE A 90 -21.77 -2.83 -6.80
C ILE A 90 -22.56 -4.11 -7.10
N ASP A 91 -22.40 -4.65 -8.31
CA ASP A 91 -23.10 -5.86 -8.78
C ASP A 91 -22.71 -7.08 -7.93
N LYS A 92 -21.41 -7.26 -7.68
CA LYS A 92 -20.90 -8.42 -6.90
C LYS A 92 -21.35 -8.40 -5.44
N HIS A 93 -21.60 -7.23 -4.88
CA HIS A 93 -21.97 -7.06 -3.47
C HIS A 93 -23.43 -6.66 -3.26
N GLY A 94 -24.26 -6.73 -4.31
CA GLY A 94 -25.71 -6.50 -4.23
C GLY A 94 -26.08 -5.12 -3.71
N GLY A 95 -25.26 -4.10 -3.96
CA GLY A 95 -25.49 -2.73 -3.49
C GLY A 95 -25.33 -2.51 -1.98
N ASN A 96 -24.80 -3.49 -1.23
CA ASN A 96 -24.58 -3.36 0.22
C ASN A 96 -23.48 -2.36 0.61
N VAL A 97 -22.69 -1.93 -0.37
CA VAL A 97 -21.61 -0.96 -0.20
C VAL A 97 -21.81 0.19 -1.18
N LYS A 98 -21.45 1.40 -0.74
CA LYS A 98 -21.42 2.59 -1.60
C LYS A 98 -20.08 2.65 -2.30
N VAL A 99 -20.09 3.01 -3.58
CA VAL A 99 -18.88 3.27 -4.36
C VAL A 99 -18.93 4.70 -4.90
N LYS A 100 -17.84 5.44 -4.73
CA LYS A 100 -17.62 6.76 -5.32
C LYS A 100 -16.37 6.70 -6.19
N CYS A 101 -16.36 7.46 -7.27
CA CYS A 101 -15.21 7.56 -8.17
C CYS A 101 -14.69 9.00 -8.21
N VAL A 102 -13.36 9.16 -8.27
CA VAL A 102 -12.70 10.45 -8.46
C VAL A 102 -11.64 10.29 -9.53
N VAL A 103 -11.72 11.15 -10.54
CA VAL A 103 -10.76 11.19 -11.63
C VAL A 103 -9.61 12.11 -11.24
N ILE A 104 -8.44 11.52 -11.00
CA ILE A 104 -7.21 12.23 -10.70
C ILE A 104 -6.09 11.60 -11.52
N ASP A 105 -5.55 12.37 -12.48
CA ASP A 105 -4.24 12.06 -13.05
C ASP A 105 -3.18 12.82 -12.27
N MET A 106 -2.37 12.08 -11.50
CA MET A 106 -1.35 12.65 -10.62
C MET A 106 -0.12 13.14 -11.40
N GLN A 107 0.02 12.76 -12.67
CA GLN A 107 1.13 13.18 -13.51
C GLN A 107 0.95 14.63 -14.01
N ASP A 108 -0.30 15.02 -14.28
CA ASP A 108 -0.63 16.24 -15.02
C ASP A 108 -1.01 17.43 -14.14
N ILE A 109 -1.24 17.22 -12.84
CA ILE A 109 -1.71 18.26 -11.93
C ILE A 109 -0.75 18.49 -10.77
N SER A 110 -0.80 19.69 -10.19
CA SER A 110 0.03 20.02 -9.03
C SER A 110 -0.38 19.26 -7.77
N GLY A 111 0.56 19.06 -6.85
CA GLY A 111 0.27 18.45 -5.55
C GLY A 111 -0.85 19.13 -4.74
N LYS A 112 -0.95 20.46 -4.80
CA LYS A 112 -2.03 21.22 -4.16
C LYS A 112 -3.39 20.91 -4.78
N GLU A 113 -3.44 20.72 -6.10
CA GLU A 113 -4.65 20.32 -6.82
C GLU A 113 -5.03 18.86 -6.48
N ILE A 114 -4.07 17.94 -6.37
CA ILE A 114 -4.31 16.58 -5.87
C ILE A 114 -4.95 16.64 -4.48
N MET A 115 -4.34 17.39 -3.57
CA MET A 115 -4.80 17.54 -2.19
C MET A 115 -6.24 18.07 -2.16
N LYS A 116 -6.52 19.16 -2.87
CA LYS A 116 -7.85 19.77 -2.96
C LYS A 116 -8.91 18.77 -3.45
N ARG A 117 -8.66 18.07 -4.56
CA ARG A 117 -9.62 17.10 -5.12
C ARG A 117 -9.88 15.93 -4.18
N VAL A 118 -8.85 15.47 -3.46
CA VAL A 118 -9.00 14.41 -2.47
C VAL A 118 -9.81 14.92 -1.27
N GLU A 119 -9.52 16.11 -0.76
CA GLU A 119 -10.26 16.75 0.35
C GLU A 119 -11.75 16.89 0.01
N GLU A 120 -12.07 17.40 -1.19
CA GLU A 120 -13.46 17.50 -1.68
C GLU A 120 -14.14 16.13 -1.79
N ALA A 121 -13.42 15.12 -2.26
CA ALA A 121 -13.99 13.78 -2.42
C ALA A 121 -14.25 13.04 -1.11
N ILE A 122 -13.43 13.31 -0.07
CA ILE A 122 -13.56 12.69 1.25
C ILE A 122 -14.43 13.50 2.20
N ASP A 123 -14.90 14.69 1.80
CA ASP A 123 -15.74 15.51 2.65
C ASP A 123 -17.01 14.75 3.07
N GLY A 124 -17.33 14.83 4.37
CA GLY A 124 -18.40 14.07 5.01
C GLY A 124 -18.22 12.54 5.06
N LEU A 125 -17.09 12.00 4.58
CA LEU A 125 -16.82 10.55 4.63
C LEU A 125 -16.04 10.15 5.89
N ASP A 126 -16.45 9.04 6.51
CA ASP A 126 -15.68 8.42 7.58
C ASP A 126 -14.57 7.52 7.00
N VAL A 127 -13.51 8.16 6.48
CA VAL A 127 -12.37 7.50 5.82
C VAL A 127 -11.50 6.79 6.85
N GLY A 128 -11.53 5.46 6.87
CA GLY A 128 -10.76 4.63 7.79
C GLY A 128 -9.47 4.07 7.21
N ILE A 129 -9.45 3.82 5.90
CA ILE A 129 -8.31 3.19 5.22
C ILE A 129 -7.93 4.02 4.00
N LEU A 130 -6.65 4.33 3.88
CA LEU A 130 -6.06 4.84 2.64
C LEU A 130 -5.11 3.80 2.08
N VAL A 131 -5.26 3.51 0.79
CA VAL A 131 -4.28 2.75 0.03
C VAL A 131 -3.68 3.60 -1.06
N ASN A 132 -2.39 3.88 -0.92
CA ASN A 132 -1.57 4.49 -1.95
C ASN A 132 -1.09 3.38 -2.91
N GLY A 133 -1.96 3.00 -3.84
CA GLY A 133 -1.73 1.95 -4.84
C GLY A 133 -1.40 2.46 -6.24
N ALA A 134 -1.57 3.76 -6.51
CA ALA A 134 -1.13 4.36 -7.76
C ALA A 134 0.39 4.25 -7.91
N GLY A 135 0.84 3.91 -9.11
CA GLY A 135 2.25 3.92 -9.43
C GLY A 135 2.54 3.74 -10.90
N VAL A 136 3.70 4.25 -11.31
CA VAL A 136 4.27 4.11 -12.65
C VAL A 136 5.64 3.46 -12.52
N ALA A 137 5.93 2.54 -13.43
CA ALA A 137 7.22 1.85 -13.54
C ALA A 137 7.75 2.00 -14.97
N TYR A 138 8.95 1.48 -15.19
CA TYR A 138 9.56 1.48 -16.52
C TYR A 138 8.80 0.52 -17.44
N PRO A 139 8.60 0.86 -18.72
CA PRO A 139 8.00 -0.07 -19.69
C PRO A 139 8.91 -1.25 -20.01
N TYR A 140 10.24 -1.07 -19.90
CA TYR A 140 11.26 -2.09 -20.05
C TYR A 140 12.56 -1.63 -19.37
N ALA A 141 13.49 -2.56 -19.18
CA ALA A 141 14.80 -2.32 -18.58
C ALA A 141 15.60 -1.28 -19.38
N ARG A 142 16.10 -0.23 -18.71
CA ARG A 142 16.92 0.84 -19.31
C ARG A 142 17.97 1.34 -18.34
N TYR A 143 19.15 1.72 -18.84
CA TYR A 143 20.11 2.42 -18.00
C TYR A 143 19.58 3.81 -17.64
N PHE A 144 19.99 4.34 -16.49
CA PHE A 144 19.48 5.63 -16.00
C PHE A 144 19.69 6.79 -16.98
N HIS A 145 20.82 6.81 -17.70
CA HIS A 145 21.13 7.87 -18.68
C HIS A 145 20.30 7.78 -19.98
N GLU A 146 19.54 6.70 -20.17
CA GLU A 146 18.66 6.46 -21.33
C GLU A 146 17.18 6.69 -21.00
N VAL A 147 16.88 7.11 -19.77
CA VAL A 147 15.50 7.34 -19.32
C VAL A 147 15.04 8.71 -19.81
N ASP A 148 13.92 8.73 -20.52
CA ASP A 148 13.32 9.96 -21.01
C ASP A 148 12.91 10.86 -19.83
N LEU A 149 13.13 12.17 -19.96
CA LEU A 149 12.81 13.14 -18.90
C LEU A 149 11.32 13.07 -18.49
N ASP A 150 10.41 12.90 -19.45
CA ASP A 150 8.98 12.77 -19.17
C ASP A 150 8.66 11.53 -18.32
N LEU A 151 9.34 10.41 -18.59
CA LEU A 151 9.19 9.20 -17.78
C LEU A 151 9.77 9.40 -16.38
N MET A 152 10.89 10.12 -16.27
CA MET A 152 11.48 10.46 -14.98
C MET A 152 10.52 11.27 -14.11
N ASP A 153 9.99 12.35 -14.68
CA ASP A 153 9.02 13.23 -14.00
C ASP A 153 7.75 12.47 -13.63
N SER A 154 7.26 11.61 -14.52
CA SER A 154 6.08 10.78 -14.27
C SER A 154 6.27 9.85 -13.06
N ILE A 155 7.41 9.18 -12.98
CA ILE A 155 7.72 8.27 -11.87
C ILE A 155 7.77 9.04 -10.55
N ILE A 156 8.46 10.18 -10.51
CA ILE A 156 8.58 10.99 -9.29
C ILE A 156 7.21 11.54 -8.87
N LYS A 157 6.48 12.19 -9.79
CA LYS A 157 5.18 12.78 -9.51
C LYS A 157 4.17 11.76 -9.02
N VAL A 158 4.06 10.60 -9.68
CA VAL A 158 3.02 9.62 -9.30
C VAL A 158 3.44 8.86 -8.04
N ASN A 159 4.66 8.30 -8.00
CA ASN A 159 5.05 7.39 -6.92
C ASN A 159 5.36 8.11 -5.62
N VAL A 160 5.96 9.31 -5.70
CA VAL A 160 6.44 10.07 -4.53
C VAL A 160 5.46 11.19 -4.18
N GLU A 161 5.27 12.15 -5.10
CA GLU A 161 4.42 13.31 -4.81
C GLU A 161 2.96 12.92 -4.61
N GLY A 162 2.39 12.11 -5.51
CA GLY A 162 1.00 11.66 -5.45
C GLY A 162 0.68 10.98 -4.12
N THR A 163 1.50 10.00 -3.73
CA THR A 163 1.41 9.34 -2.41
C THR A 163 1.47 10.35 -1.26
N THR A 164 2.38 11.32 -1.33
CA THR A 164 2.57 12.34 -0.29
C THR A 164 1.36 13.26 -0.16
N TRP A 165 0.86 13.80 -1.27
CA TRP A 165 -0.24 14.76 -1.28
C TRP A 165 -1.58 14.11 -0.93
N VAL A 166 -1.86 12.90 -1.44
CA VAL A 166 -3.05 12.14 -1.04
C VAL A 166 -3.02 11.84 0.46
N THR A 167 -1.87 11.42 0.98
CA THR A 167 -1.71 11.15 2.41
C THR A 167 -1.92 12.42 3.23
N LYS A 168 -1.35 13.55 2.79
CA LYS A 168 -1.51 14.85 3.44
C LYS A 168 -2.97 15.31 3.49
N ALA A 169 -3.75 15.04 2.45
CA ALA A 169 -5.19 15.33 2.39
C ALA A 169 -6.01 14.48 3.36
N VAL A 170 -5.69 13.19 3.49
CA VAL A 170 -6.50 12.24 4.28
C VAL A 170 -6.17 12.29 5.78
N ILE A 171 -4.90 12.50 6.13
CA ILE A 171 -4.42 12.36 7.52
C ILE A 171 -5.14 13.24 8.57
N PRO A 172 -5.59 14.49 8.28
CA PRO A 172 -6.29 15.31 9.28
C PRO A 172 -7.59 14.64 9.77
N SER A 173 -8.33 13.99 8.86
CA SER A 173 -9.56 13.27 9.19
C SER A 173 -9.29 12.10 10.13
N MET A 174 -8.22 11.33 9.89
CA MET A 174 -7.81 10.19 10.71
C MET A 174 -7.31 10.63 12.09
N ILE A 175 -6.55 11.73 12.17
CA ILE A 175 -6.07 12.32 13.43
C ILE A 175 -7.26 12.75 14.29
N LYS A 176 -8.23 13.47 13.71
CA LYS A 176 -9.42 13.98 14.42
C LYS A 176 -10.19 12.87 15.14
N LYS A 177 -10.33 11.69 14.53
CA LYS A 177 -10.99 10.52 15.13
C LYS A 177 -10.04 9.54 15.84
N LYS A 178 -8.73 9.84 15.87
CA LYS A 178 -7.66 9.01 16.47
C LYS A 178 -7.62 7.56 15.95
N LYS A 179 -8.08 7.35 14.71
CA LYS A 179 -8.21 6.03 14.08
C LYS A 179 -7.99 6.15 12.59
N GLY A 180 -7.18 5.26 12.03
CA GLY A 180 -6.93 5.17 10.60
C GLY A 180 -5.86 4.14 10.30
N ALA A 181 -5.83 3.68 9.06
CA ALA A 181 -4.75 2.85 8.53
C ALA A 181 -4.35 3.37 7.14
N ILE A 182 -3.04 3.51 6.92
CA ILE A 182 -2.48 3.91 5.63
C ILE A 182 -1.62 2.75 5.13
N ILE A 183 -1.87 2.33 3.90
CA ILE A 183 -1.17 1.24 3.23
C ILE A 183 -0.47 1.85 2.01
N ASN A 184 0.87 1.81 2.02
CA ASN A 184 1.68 2.24 0.88
C ASN A 184 2.16 1.02 0.12
N ILE A 185 1.84 0.95 -1.17
CA ILE A 185 2.32 -0.14 -2.03
C ILE A 185 3.75 0.16 -2.46
N GLY A 186 4.69 -0.47 -1.76
CA GLY A 186 6.12 -0.50 -2.09
C GLY A 186 6.46 -1.52 -3.18
N SER A 187 7.73 -1.88 -3.26
CA SER A 187 8.24 -2.87 -4.22
C SER A 187 9.29 -3.76 -3.57
N GLY A 188 9.34 -5.04 -3.95
CA GLY A 188 10.45 -5.93 -3.58
C GLY A 188 11.81 -5.44 -4.12
N SER A 189 11.79 -4.50 -5.07
CA SER A 189 13.01 -3.91 -5.60
C SER A 189 13.83 -3.10 -4.61
N THR A 190 13.29 -2.77 -3.44
CA THR A 190 13.99 -1.98 -2.42
C THR A 190 14.48 -2.80 -1.25
N VAL A 191 13.98 -4.04 -1.12
CA VAL A 191 14.25 -4.89 0.06
C VAL A 191 14.99 -6.17 -0.31
N VAL A 192 14.82 -6.68 -1.54
CA VAL A 192 15.27 -8.05 -1.89
C VAL A 192 16.63 -8.07 -2.58
N LEU A 193 16.93 -7.11 -3.47
CA LEU A 193 18.23 -7.04 -4.14
C LEU A 193 18.94 -5.74 -3.79
N PRO A 194 20.28 -5.77 -3.62
CA PRO A 194 21.06 -4.59 -3.26
C PRO A 194 21.14 -3.54 -4.38
N SER A 195 20.78 -3.88 -5.62
CA SER A 195 20.86 -2.98 -6.77
C SER A 195 19.86 -3.33 -7.86
N TYR A 196 19.27 -2.30 -8.47
CA TYR A 196 18.36 -2.38 -9.61
C TYR A 196 18.79 -1.40 -10.72
N PRO A 197 19.93 -1.67 -11.40
CA PRO A 197 20.56 -0.70 -12.29
C PRO A 197 19.75 -0.35 -13.55
N LEU A 198 18.80 -1.21 -13.92
CA LEU A 198 17.96 -1.05 -15.13
C LEU A 198 16.57 -0.46 -14.85
N VAL A 199 16.25 -0.19 -13.58
CA VAL A 199 14.99 0.43 -13.14
C VAL A 199 15.23 1.35 -11.94
N THR A 200 16.40 2.02 -11.93
CA THR A 200 16.96 2.74 -10.77
C THR A 200 15.99 3.77 -10.19
N LEU A 201 15.36 4.59 -11.03
CA LEU A 201 14.46 5.64 -10.55
C LEU A 201 13.18 5.07 -9.92
N TYR A 202 12.64 3.98 -10.49
CA TYR A 202 11.49 3.30 -9.91
C TYR A 202 11.84 2.71 -8.54
N ALA A 203 12.98 2.01 -8.44
CA ALA A 203 13.45 1.46 -7.19
C ALA A 203 13.65 2.56 -6.14
N ALA A 204 14.28 3.68 -6.49
CA ALA A 204 14.44 4.84 -5.61
C ALA A 204 13.09 5.43 -5.17
N SER A 205 12.10 5.53 -6.07
CA SER A 205 10.77 6.07 -5.76
C SER A 205 9.92 5.19 -4.84
N LYS A 206 10.33 3.94 -4.62
CA LYS A 206 9.63 2.94 -3.79
C LYS A 206 10.41 2.58 -2.52
N ALA A 207 11.52 3.26 -2.25
CA ALA A 207 12.40 3.04 -1.11
C ALA A 207 11.84 3.64 0.19
#